data_AF-A0A9W4N3H3-F1
#
_entry.id   AF-A0A9W4N3H3-F1
#
_cell.length_a   1.000
_cell.length_b   1.000
_cell.length_c   1.000
_cell.angle_alpha   90.00
_cell.angle_beta   90.00
_cell.angle_gamma   90.00
#
_symmetry.space_group_name_H-M   'P 1'
#
loop_
_entity.id
_entity.type
_entity.pdbx_description
1 polymer ?
#
loop_
_entity_poly.entity_id
_entity_poly.type
_entity_poly.pdbx_seq_one_letter_code
_entity_poly.pdbx_strand_id
1 'polypeptide(L)'
;MTGKGGYALRRNESCLSTETDCGPTTSPFHACCPGNMFCPKGQLNVVCCQSAGECEQTRSNGCADPLANLYTTNAHNLTNGGFCCAQNKHGFSLNGDGAGCADEVIYITTSQTELSIVSSASGNFAQTCFQG
;
A
#
# COMPACT_ATOMS: atom_id res chain seq x y z
N MET A 1 -4.72 15.91 5.18
CA MET A 1 -3.46 15.41 4.59
C MET A 1 -3.72 15.23 3.11
N THR A 2 -2.98 15.92 2.24
CA THR A 2 -3.13 15.77 0.79
C THR A 2 -2.23 14.63 0.35
N GLY A 3 -2.80 13.52 -0.10
CA GLY A 3 -2.03 12.38 -0.60
C GLY A 3 -1.16 12.79 -1.79
N LYS A 4 0.07 12.27 -1.83
CA LYS A 4 0.92 12.33 -3.02
C LYS A 4 0.49 11.19 -3.93
N GLY A 5 0.69 11.32 -5.25
CA GLY A 5 0.52 10.18 -6.11
C GLY A 5 1.40 8.98 -5.66
N GLY A 6 0.84 7.77 -5.64
CA GLY A 6 1.58 6.54 -5.33
C GLY A 6 0.71 5.29 -5.24
N TYR A 7 1.28 4.17 -4.77
CA TYR A 7 0.54 2.92 -4.56
C TYR A 7 -0.52 3.08 -3.46
N ALA A 8 -1.67 2.47 -3.67
CA ALA A 8 -2.76 2.40 -2.69
C ALA A 8 -2.39 1.54 -1.48
N LEU A 9 -2.99 1.85 -0.33
CA LEU A 9 -2.92 0.97 0.84
C LEU A 9 -3.77 -0.27 0.59
N ARG A 10 -3.28 -1.43 1.04
CA ARG A 10 -4.08 -2.65 1.15
C ARG A 10 -4.68 -2.71 2.56
N ARG A 11 -6.01 -2.74 2.65
CA ARG A 11 -6.73 -2.86 3.93
C ARG A 11 -7.58 -4.10 3.98
N ASN A 12 -7.67 -4.69 5.17
CA ASN A 12 -8.52 -5.84 5.40
C ASN A 12 -9.99 -5.41 5.46
N GLU A 13 -10.85 -6.10 4.72
CA GLU A 13 -12.31 -5.91 4.60
C GLU A 13 -12.77 -4.60 3.94
N SER A 14 -12.31 -3.44 4.41
CA SER A 14 -12.75 -2.16 3.86
C SER A 14 -11.75 -1.02 4.04
N CYS A 15 -11.91 0.02 3.22
CA CYS A 15 -11.20 1.29 3.39
C CYS A 15 -11.77 2.10 4.57
N LEU A 16 -10.98 3.05 5.10
CA LEU A 16 -11.45 4.03 6.07
C LEU A 16 -12.46 4.99 5.45
N SER A 17 -13.26 5.63 6.30
CA SER A 17 -14.14 6.73 5.87
C SER A 17 -13.40 7.94 5.29
N THR A 18 -12.08 8.04 5.54
CA THR A 18 -11.20 9.09 5.03
C THR A 18 -10.45 8.68 3.77
N GLU A 19 -10.76 7.51 3.20
CA GLU A 19 -10.12 6.96 2.02
C GLU A 19 -11.17 6.73 0.91
N THR A 20 -10.73 6.83 -0.34
CA THR A 20 -11.49 6.34 -1.49
C THR A 20 -11.26 4.83 -1.61
N ASP A 21 -12.34 4.05 -1.59
CA ASP A 21 -12.31 2.64 -1.95
C ASP A 21 -12.19 2.48 -3.47
N CYS A 22 -11.06 1.97 -3.92
CA CYS A 22 -10.78 1.71 -5.33
C CYS A 22 -11.21 0.31 -5.78
N GLY A 23 -11.79 -0.48 -4.87
CA GLY A 23 -12.33 -1.79 -5.13
C GLY A 23 -11.56 -2.94 -4.46
N PRO A 24 -12.17 -4.13 -4.51
CA PRO A 24 -11.58 -5.33 -3.95
C PRO A 24 -10.35 -5.76 -4.76
N THR A 25 -9.42 -6.41 -4.07
CA THR A 25 -8.21 -6.98 -4.64
C THR A 25 -8.18 -8.49 -4.38
N THR A 26 -7.13 -9.02 -3.76
CA THR A 26 -7.15 -10.39 -3.24
C THR A 26 -8.04 -10.41 -2.01
N SER A 27 -9.10 -11.24 -2.00
CA SER A 27 -9.98 -11.34 -0.83
C SER A 27 -9.18 -11.69 0.44
N PRO A 28 -9.44 -11.06 1.59
CA PRO A 28 -10.48 -10.05 1.90
C PRO A 28 -10.06 -8.57 1.70
N PHE A 29 -8.99 -8.30 0.96
CA PHE A 29 -8.35 -6.98 0.93
C PHE A 29 -8.92 -6.02 -0.12
N HIS A 30 -8.96 -4.74 0.23
CA HIS A 30 -9.32 -3.62 -0.63
C HIS A 30 -8.13 -2.72 -0.92
N ALA A 31 -8.13 -2.07 -2.08
CA ALA A 31 -7.19 -1.01 -2.41
C ALA A 31 -7.77 0.35 -2.03
N CYS A 32 -7.08 1.06 -1.14
CA CYS A 32 -7.57 2.28 -0.52
C CYS A 32 -6.64 3.45 -0.81
N CYS A 33 -7.19 4.51 -1.41
CA CYS A 33 -6.46 5.74 -1.68
C CYS A 33 -6.79 6.81 -0.64
N PRO A 34 -5.79 7.54 -0.11
CA PRO A 34 -6.05 8.53 0.92
C PRO A 34 -6.88 9.69 0.39
N GLY A 35 -7.81 10.19 1.21
CA GLY A 35 -8.68 11.31 0.88
C GLY A 35 -9.63 10.98 -0.26
N ASN A 36 -9.74 11.89 -1.22
CA ASN A 36 -10.59 11.81 -2.41
C ASN A 36 -9.79 11.58 -3.69
N MET A 37 -8.64 10.91 -3.59
CA MET A 37 -7.78 10.63 -4.75
C MET A 37 -8.48 9.76 -5.78
N PHE A 38 -8.07 9.94 -7.04
CA PHE A 38 -8.58 9.21 -8.19
C PHE A 38 -7.93 7.82 -8.29
N CYS A 39 -8.77 6.82 -8.57
CA CYS A 39 -8.35 5.45 -8.87
C CYS A 39 -8.63 5.12 -10.35
N PRO A 40 -7.62 4.86 -11.19
CA PRO A 40 -7.84 4.36 -12.54
C PRO A 40 -8.42 2.94 -12.48
N LYS A 41 -9.45 2.67 -13.28
CA LYS A 41 -10.07 1.33 -13.37
C LYS A 41 -9.16 0.36 -14.14
N GLY A 42 -9.23 -0.94 -13.80
CA GLY A 42 -8.57 -2.01 -14.56
C GLY A 42 -7.10 -2.25 -14.23
N GLN A 43 -6.59 -1.73 -13.12
CA GLN A 43 -5.24 -2.02 -12.63
C GLN A 43 -5.27 -3.11 -11.55
N LEU A 44 -4.36 -4.10 -11.66
CA LEU A 44 -4.18 -5.13 -10.62
C LEU A 44 -3.55 -4.52 -9.34
N ASN A 45 -2.65 -3.55 -9.52
CA ASN A 45 -2.05 -2.76 -8.45
C ASN A 45 -2.50 -1.32 -8.60
N VAL A 46 -3.42 -0.91 -7.74
CA VAL A 46 -4.03 0.41 -7.83
C VAL A 46 -3.03 1.48 -7.44
N VAL A 47 -2.87 2.46 -8.33
CA VAL A 47 -2.12 3.69 -8.09
C VAL A 47 -3.09 4.83 -7.85
N CYS A 48 -2.94 5.51 -6.72
CA CYS A 48 -3.69 6.71 -6.35
C CYS A 48 -3.06 7.93 -6.98
N CYS A 49 -3.89 8.81 -7.54
CA CYS A 49 -3.43 10.00 -8.23
C CYS A 49 -4.38 11.17 -7.94
N GLN A 50 -3.93 12.40 -8.17
CA GLN A 50 -4.82 13.56 -8.07
C GLN A 50 -5.82 13.62 -9.22
N SER A 51 -5.45 13.09 -10.39
CA SER A 51 -6.30 13.01 -11.58
C SER A 51 -5.85 11.88 -12.50
N ALA A 52 -6.70 11.48 -13.45
CA ALA A 52 -6.41 10.39 -14.38
C ALA A 52 -5.13 10.60 -15.21
N GLY A 53 -4.84 11.84 -15.63
CA GLY A 53 -3.66 12.17 -16.44
C GLY A 53 -2.33 12.04 -15.70
N GLU A 54 -2.35 12.11 -14.37
CA GLU A 54 -1.16 12.06 -13.52
C GLU A 54 -0.77 10.62 -13.13
N CYS A 55 -1.67 9.65 -13.33
CA CYS A 55 -1.46 8.28 -12.86
C CYS A 55 -0.33 7.54 -13.54
N GLU A 56 0.00 7.89 -14.78
CA GLU A 56 1.01 7.17 -15.55
C GLU A 56 2.43 7.41 -15.02
N GLN A 57 2.72 8.66 -14.65
CA GLN A 57 4.02 9.11 -14.12
C GLN A 57 4.19 8.72 -12.65
N THR A 58 3.07 8.52 -11.97
CA THR A 58 3.00 8.29 -10.53
C THR A 58 3.36 6.86 -10.11
N ARG A 59 3.27 5.88 -11.02
CA ARG A 59 3.44 4.44 -10.70
C ARG A 59 4.79 4.08 -10.06
N SER A 60 5.80 4.95 -10.12
CA SER A 60 7.17 4.61 -9.72
C SER A 60 7.63 5.15 -8.36
N ASN A 61 6.82 5.93 -7.62
CA ASN A 61 7.35 6.83 -6.59
C ASN A 61 6.94 6.56 -5.13
N GLY A 62 6.53 5.34 -4.79
CA GLY A 62 6.22 4.95 -3.41
C GLY A 62 4.73 4.99 -3.07
N CYS A 63 4.40 5.08 -1.78
CA CYS A 63 3.02 5.05 -1.29
C CYS A 63 2.29 6.37 -1.49
N ALA A 64 0.98 6.28 -1.76
CA ALA A 64 0.13 7.46 -1.84
C ALA A 64 -0.03 8.15 -0.48
N ASP A 65 -0.06 7.35 0.57
CA ASP A 65 0.04 7.82 1.95
C ASP A 65 1.51 7.82 2.39
N PRO A 66 2.09 8.98 2.74
CA PRO A 66 3.48 9.07 3.19
C PRO A 66 3.73 8.37 4.54
N LEU A 67 2.68 8.02 5.28
CA LEU A 67 2.75 7.26 6.52
C LEU A 67 2.71 5.74 6.29
N ALA A 68 2.62 5.28 5.05
CA ALA A 68 2.62 3.87 4.71
C ALA A 68 4.01 3.37 4.30
N ASN A 69 4.26 2.09 4.54
CA ASN A 69 5.43 1.35 4.08
C ASN A 69 5.11 0.68 2.74
N LEU A 70 6.06 0.74 1.81
CA LEU A 70 6.00 0.10 0.50
C LEU A 70 6.54 -1.34 0.59
N TYR A 71 5.79 -2.27 0.02
CA TYR A 71 6.15 -3.67 -0.16
C TYR A 71 6.02 -4.06 -1.63
N THR A 72 6.61 -5.19 -2.01
CA THR A 72 6.43 -5.77 -3.34
C THR A 72 6.40 -7.28 -3.30
N THR A 73 5.47 -7.90 -4.05
CA THR A 73 5.51 -9.34 -4.34
C THR A 73 6.54 -9.69 -5.41
N ASN A 74 7.07 -8.69 -6.13
CA ASN A 74 8.08 -8.86 -7.16
C ASN A 74 9.15 -7.75 -7.06
N ALA A 75 10.31 -8.10 -6.48
CA ALA A 75 11.42 -7.15 -6.29
C ALA A 75 12.01 -6.64 -7.63
N HIS A 76 11.85 -7.38 -8.71
CA HIS A 76 12.33 -6.99 -10.04
C HIS A 76 11.31 -6.14 -10.82
N ASN A 77 10.07 -6.06 -10.36
CA ASN A 77 9.01 -5.31 -11.04
C ASN A 77 8.03 -4.71 -10.04
N LEU A 78 8.41 -3.56 -9.48
CA LEU A 78 7.58 -2.82 -8.54
C LEU A 78 6.24 -2.40 -9.15
N THR A 79 6.19 -2.04 -10.42
CA THR A 79 4.95 -1.70 -11.13
C THR A 79 3.91 -2.81 -11.06
N ASN A 80 4.35 -4.06 -11.14
CA ASN A 80 3.47 -5.23 -11.14
C ASN A 80 3.39 -5.97 -9.80
N GLY A 81 4.18 -5.59 -8.79
CA GLY A 81 4.15 -6.21 -7.47
C GLY A 81 3.94 -5.26 -6.30
N GLY A 82 3.96 -3.94 -6.53
CA GLY A 82 4.01 -2.90 -5.50
C GLY A 82 2.66 -2.65 -4.82
N PHE A 83 2.70 -2.51 -3.50
CA PHE A 83 1.55 -2.16 -2.68
C PHE A 83 2.00 -1.54 -1.35
N CYS A 84 1.09 -0.87 -0.65
CA CYS A 84 1.40 -0.21 0.61
C CYS A 84 0.65 -0.81 1.79
N CYS A 85 1.31 -0.86 2.93
CA CYS A 85 0.70 -1.17 4.22
C CYS A 85 0.89 0.00 5.18
N ALA A 86 -0.06 0.19 6.10
CA ALA A 86 0.14 1.15 7.19
C ALA A 86 1.42 0.80 7.98
N GLN A 87 2.09 1.81 8.55
CA GLN A 87 3.41 1.66 9.16
C GLN A 87 3.51 0.56 10.22
N ASN A 88 2.42 0.29 10.92
CA ASN A 88 2.31 -0.71 11.98
C ASN A 88 1.79 -2.08 11.49
N LYS A 89 1.80 -2.34 10.19
CA LYS A 89 1.35 -3.59 9.59
C LYS A 89 2.47 -4.25 8.81
N HIS A 90 2.39 -5.57 8.70
CA HIS A 90 3.28 -6.41 7.92
C HIS A 90 2.67 -6.69 6.54
N GLY A 91 3.50 -6.66 5.49
CA GLY A 91 3.10 -6.99 4.13
C GLY A 91 3.36 -8.47 3.81
N PHE A 92 2.40 -9.13 3.16
CA PHE A 92 2.48 -10.56 2.83
C PHE A 92 2.14 -10.81 1.36
N SER A 93 2.81 -11.80 0.78
CA SER A 93 2.37 -12.46 -0.46
C SER A 93 1.46 -13.64 -0.12
N LEU A 94 0.33 -13.77 -0.82
CA LEU A 94 -0.69 -14.81 -0.64
C LEU A 94 -0.65 -15.76 -1.84
N ASN A 95 -0.28 -17.02 -1.63
CA ASN A 95 -0.26 -18.07 -2.66
C ASN A 95 0.48 -17.69 -3.96
N GLY A 96 1.45 -16.76 -3.92
CA GLY A 96 2.21 -16.30 -5.09
C GLY A 96 1.52 -15.27 -5.98
N ASP A 97 0.19 -15.10 -5.90
CA ASP A 97 -0.60 -14.25 -6.80
C ASP A 97 -1.37 -13.11 -6.08
N GLY A 98 -1.26 -13.00 -4.76
CA GLY A 98 -1.96 -11.99 -3.97
C GLY A 98 -1.06 -11.23 -3.00
N ALA A 99 -1.56 -10.09 -2.52
CA ALA A 99 -0.87 -9.25 -1.54
C ALA A 99 -1.83 -8.74 -0.47
N GLY A 100 -1.38 -8.70 0.78
CA GLY A 100 -2.19 -8.24 1.91
C GLY A 100 -1.35 -7.62 3.01
N CYS A 101 -2.02 -6.90 3.91
CA CYS A 101 -1.43 -6.28 5.10
C CYS A 101 -2.12 -6.81 6.35
N ALA A 102 -1.35 -7.20 7.38
CA ALA A 102 -1.89 -7.70 8.65
C ALA A 102 -1.15 -7.14 9.86
N ASP A 103 -1.82 -7.12 11.02
CA ASP A 103 -1.25 -6.68 12.31
C ASP A 103 -0.14 -7.59 12.82
N GLU A 104 -0.36 -8.89 12.74
CA GLU A 104 0.56 -9.91 13.25
C GLU A 104 0.57 -11.11 12.30
N VAL A 105 1.63 -11.90 12.41
CA VAL A 105 1.95 -13.09 11.60
C VAL A 105 0.95 -14.27 11.83
N ILE A 106 -0.15 -14.03 12.54
CA ILE A 106 -1.10 -15.07 13.00
C ILE A 106 -1.88 -15.77 11.87
N TYR A 107 -1.69 -15.35 10.61
CA TYR A 107 -2.33 -15.95 9.44
C TYR A 107 -1.37 -16.68 8.49
N ILE A 108 -0.12 -16.97 8.87
CA ILE A 108 0.71 -17.93 8.11
C ILE A 108 0.10 -19.33 8.24
N THR A 109 -0.97 -19.56 7.49
CA THR A 109 -1.17 -20.82 6.80
C THR A 109 0.03 -21.01 5.87
N THR A 110 0.35 -22.25 5.49
CA THR A 110 1.50 -22.67 4.62
C THR A 110 1.62 -21.96 3.26
N SER A 111 0.77 -20.98 3.00
CA SER A 111 0.48 -20.27 1.77
C SER A 111 0.85 -18.78 1.82
N GLN A 112 1.39 -18.25 2.92
CA GLN A 112 1.73 -16.84 3.06
C GLN A 112 3.23 -16.64 3.29
N THR A 113 3.81 -15.64 2.65
CA THR A 113 5.22 -15.27 2.83
C THR A 113 5.29 -13.80 3.23
N GLU A 114 5.92 -13.52 4.36
CA GLU A 114 6.20 -12.16 4.80
C GLU A 114 7.21 -11.49 3.84
N LEU A 115 6.95 -10.24 3.51
CA LEU A 115 7.77 -9.45 2.58
C LEU A 115 8.59 -8.41 3.33
N SER A 116 9.80 -8.18 2.85
CA SER A 116 10.63 -7.08 3.35
C SER A 116 10.10 -5.73 2.88
N ILE A 117 10.25 -4.72 3.74
CA ILE A 117 9.97 -3.32 3.38
C ILE A 117 10.91 -2.89 2.24
N VAL A 118 10.34 -2.40 1.15
CA VAL A 118 11.09 -1.80 0.03
C VAL A 118 11.42 -0.35 0.35
N SER A 119 10.47 0.38 0.93
CA SER A 119 10.65 1.76 1.38
C SER A 119 9.75 2.04 2.58
N SER A 120 10.31 2.60 3.64
CA SER A 120 9.57 2.96 4.84
C SER A 120 8.83 4.28 4.68
N ALA A 121 7.76 4.46 5.46
CA ALA A 121 7.07 5.73 5.62
C ALA A 121 8.07 6.88 5.79
N SER A 122 7.89 7.95 5.01
CA SER A 122 8.68 9.18 5.11
C SER A 122 8.08 10.16 6.11
N GLY A 123 7.12 9.71 6.92
CA GLY A 123 6.52 10.50 7.98
C GLY A 123 7.62 11.15 8.80
N ASN A 124 7.69 12.48 8.78
CA ASN A 124 8.40 13.25 9.78
C ASN A 124 7.73 12.93 11.13
N PHE A 125 8.04 11.77 11.71
CA PHE A 125 8.29 11.76 13.13
C PHE A 125 9.46 12.70 13.28
N ALA A 126 9.18 13.89 13.80
CA ALA A 126 10.21 14.71 14.41
C ALA A 126 11.11 13.74 15.18
N GLN A 127 12.38 13.67 14.77
CA GLN A 127 13.44 13.12 15.59
C GLN A 127 13.44 13.92 16.90
N THR A 128 12.58 13.56 17.84
CA THR A 128 12.91 13.74 19.24
C THR A 128 13.66 12.47 19.63
N CYS A 129 14.93 12.39 19.22
CA CYS A 129 15.86 11.59 19.98
C CYS A 129 15.85 12.15 21.41
N PHE A 130 15.33 11.34 22.32
CA PHE A 130 15.46 11.55 23.75
C PHE A 130 16.93 11.29 24.15
N GLN A 131 17.41 12.12 25.08
CA GLN A 131 18.58 11.98 25.97
C GLN A 131 19.97 12.31 25.40
N GLY A 132 20.80 13.09 26.09
CA GLY A 132 20.74 13.65 27.46
C GLY A 132 21.96 14.52 27.71
#